data_AF-A0A497NXT2-F1
#
_entry.id   AF-A0A497NXT2-F1
#
_cell.length_a   1.000
_cell.length_b   1.000
_cell.length_c   1.000
_cell.angle_alpha   90.00
_cell.angle_beta   90.00
_cell.angle_gamma   90.00
#
_symmetry.space_group_name_H-M   'P 1'
#
loop_
_entity.id
_entity.type
_entity.pdbx_description
1 polymer ?
#
loop_
_entity_poly.entity_id
_entity_poly.type
_entity_poly.pdbx_seq_one_letter_code
_entity_poly.pdbx_strand_id
1 'polypeptide(L)'
;MLDWCPILENNLFNEFGKAGVDEDIEKVKPLIEEIIAQQKVVTDRELKVRLEDTFFPWVVGRALIAMEKEGIVRRVGYAGRRMKGIPESFFTLSHFKYSEIVGIIMEKRDVSRDINAILTRRSPAGEHAEELFRKAFESLNFKIHKRDASEFRGRSVKGVKGKEPPNLDFIVERDGVVYGVDIKNWIRYEYETRSDVIFKVNLALQLKIVPFIIARYVDKDTLYREIICKGGICYRYKTLLIPPSFDSLAMKAVRILGYPVLATDWLPKFKVDWIKKLHEGFLSRKC
;
A
#
# COMPACT_ATOMS: atom_id res chain seq x y z
N MET A 1 29.94 19.55 -6.02
CA MET A 1 30.80 18.35 -6.08
C MET A 1 30.22 17.36 -5.10
N LEU A 2 29.43 16.42 -5.60
CA LEU A 2 28.87 15.31 -4.84
C LEU A 2 29.55 14.09 -5.44
N ASP A 3 30.49 13.51 -4.67
CA ASP A 3 31.18 12.30 -5.10
C ASP A 3 30.17 11.16 -5.20
N TRP A 4 30.06 10.68 -6.43
CA TRP A 4 29.36 9.50 -6.84
C TRP A 4 29.86 8.28 -6.07
N CYS A 5 28.95 7.53 -5.46
CA CYS A 5 29.23 6.21 -4.87
C CYS A 5 29.32 5.17 -6.02
N PRO A 6 30.49 4.60 -6.33
CA PRO A 6 30.65 3.62 -7.40
C PRO A 6 30.66 2.21 -6.79
N ILE A 7 29.48 1.72 -6.38
CA ILE A 7 29.29 0.29 -6.09
C ILE A 7 27.87 -0.04 -6.58
N LEU A 8 27.75 -1.08 -7.40
CA LEU A 8 26.53 -1.67 -7.97
C LEU A 8 26.19 -1.32 -9.44
N GLU A 9 27.18 -1.21 -10.31
CA GLU A 9 26.97 -1.49 -11.74
C GLU A 9 27.61 -2.82 -12.12
N ASN A 10 26.83 -3.65 -12.82
CA ASN A 10 27.16 -4.92 -13.45
C ASN A 10 27.24 -6.17 -12.54
N ASN A 11 26.07 -6.78 -12.26
CA ASN A 11 25.84 -8.23 -12.48
C ASN A 11 24.50 -8.79 -11.97
N LEU A 12 23.55 -7.99 -11.49
CA LEU A 12 22.30 -8.54 -10.89
C LEU A 12 21.11 -8.73 -11.85
N PHE A 13 21.25 -8.39 -13.14
CA PHE A 13 20.13 -8.49 -14.10
C PHE A 13 20.17 -9.72 -15.01
N ASN A 14 21.28 -10.48 -15.04
CA ASN A 14 21.39 -11.69 -15.87
C ASN A 14 21.05 -13.01 -15.13
N GLU A 15 20.64 -12.96 -13.86
CA GLU A 15 20.29 -14.17 -13.08
C GLU A 15 18.80 -14.39 -12.83
N PHE A 16 17.90 -13.54 -13.33
CA PHE A 16 16.44 -13.79 -13.25
C PHE A 16 15.92 -14.75 -14.32
N GLY A 17 16.82 -15.49 -14.97
CA GLY A 17 16.54 -16.32 -16.15
C GLY A 17 17.08 -17.74 -16.03
N LYS A 18 16.81 -18.45 -14.93
CA LYS A 18 16.80 -19.92 -14.93
C LYS A 18 15.61 -20.45 -14.16
N ALA A 19 14.85 -21.32 -14.81
CA ALA A 19 13.67 -22.03 -14.31
C ALA A 19 14.07 -23.06 -13.23
N GLY A 20 14.48 -22.58 -12.06
CA GLY A 20 14.44 -23.33 -10.83
C GLY A 20 13.04 -23.19 -10.21
N VAL A 21 12.57 -24.23 -9.54
CA VAL A 21 11.40 -24.14 -8.67
C VAL A 21 11.65 -23.00 -7.69
N ASP A 22 10.81 -21.97 -7.73
CA ASP A 22 10.93 -20.81 -6.87
C ASP A 22 10.64 -21.27 -5.43
N GLU A 23 11.67 -21.46 -4.62
CA GLU A 23 11.53 -22.00 -3.26
C GLU A 23 10.52 -21.22 -2.41
N ASP A 24 10.38 -19.92 -2.66
CA ASP A 24 9.43 -19.07 -1.94
C ASP A 24 7.98 -19.41 -2.35
N ILE A 25 7.75 -19.83 -3.60
CA ILE A 25 6.43 -20.32 -4.01
C ILE A 25 6.05 -21.58 -3.22
N GLU A 26 6.96 -22.56 -3.13
CA GLU A 26 6.69 -23.82 -2.42
C GLU A 26 6.48 -23.59 -0.91
N LYS A 27 7.20 -22.65 -0.30
CA LYS A 27 6.99 -22.24 1.11
C LYS A 27 5.62 -21.57 1.34
N VAL A 28 5.08 -20.86 0.35
CA VAL A 28 3.81 -20.12 0.47
C VAL A 28 2.58 -21.01 0.28
N LYS A 29 2.65 -22.02 -0.60
CA LYS A 29 1.54 -22.92 -0.90
C LYS A 29 0.80 -23.49 0.32
N PRO A 30 1.48 -24.11 1.31
CA PRO A 30 0.78 -24.70 2.47
C PRO A 30 0.03 -23.65 3.29
N LEU A 31 0.55 -22.41 3.38
CA LEU A 31 -0.11 -21.32 4.09
C LEU A 31 -1.33 -20.80 3.33
N ILE A 32 -1.27 -20.73 1.99
CA ILE A 32 -2.44 -20.42 1.16
C ILE A 32 -3.52 -21.50 1.37
N GLU A 33 -3.14 -22.77 1.30
CA GLU A 33 -4.07 -23.89 1.49
C GLU A 33 -4.76 -23.83 2.86
N GLU A 34 -3.99 -23.62 3.94
CA GLU A 34 -4.53 -23.48 5.29
C GLU A 34 -5.51 -22.31 5.40
N ILE A 35 -5.15 -21.14 4.86
CA ILE A 35 -6.03 -19.96 4.87
C ILE A 35 -7.33 -20.26 4.11
N ILE A 36 -7.26 -20.90 2.93
CA ILE A 36 -8.46 -21.25 2.17
C ILE A 36 -9.28 -22.32 2.91
N ALA A 37 -8.66 -23.30 3.56
CA ALA A 37 -9.37 -24.30 4.35
C ALA A 37 -10.18 -23.65 5.49
N GLN A 38 -9.58 -22.69 6.20
CA GLN A 38 -10.23 -21.96 7.30
C GLN A 38 -11.31 -21.00 6.80
N GLN A 39 -11.05 -20.24 5.73
CA GLN A 39 -11.96 -19.22 5.20
C GLN A 39 -12.99 -19.78 4.21
N LYS A 40 -12.80 -21.03 3.77
CA LYS A 40 -13.46 -21.76 2.66
C LYS A 40 -13.29 -21.13 1.28
N VAL A 41 -13.30 -19.80 1.20
CA VAL A 41 -13.15 -19.03 -0.03
C VAL A 41 -12.42 -17.72 0.26
N VAL A 42 -11.55 -17.30 -0.65
CA VAL A 42 -10.77 -16.06 -0.52
C VAL A 42 -10.62 -15.37 -1.86
N THR A 43 -10.26 -14.10 -1.85
CA THR A 43 -9.75 -13.39 -3.03
C THR A 43 -8.22 -13.38 -3.03
N ASP A 44 -7.63 -13.16 -4.21
CA ASP A 44 -6.17 -12.94 -4.34
C ASP A 44 -5.68 -11.82 -3.41
N ARG A 45 -6.46 -10.75 -3.26
CA ARG A 45 -6.12 -9.64 -2.36
C ARG A 45 -6.12 -10.04 -0.88
N GLU A 46 -7.06 -10.86 -0.44
CA GLU A 46 -7.08 -11.33 0.96
C GLU A 46 -5.84 -12.14 1.32
N LEU A 47 -5.42 -13.05 0.43
CA LEU A 47 -4.16 -13.79 0.59
C LEU A 47 -2.97 -12.81 0.60
N LYS A 48 -2.99 -11.87 -0.36
CA LYS A 48 -2.22 -10.60 -0.42
C LYS A 48 -1.89 -10.04 0.97
N VAL A 49 -2.97 -9.62 1.63
CA VAL A 49 -2.95 -8.92 2.90
C VAL A 49 -2.51 -9.80 4.05
N ARG A 50 -3.03 -11.03 4.13
CA ARG A 50 -2.75 -11.93 5.26
C ARG A 50 -1.29 -12.36 5.32
N LEU A 51 -0.62 -12.40 4.17
CA LEU A 51 0.76 -12.88 4.04
C LEU A 51 1.78 -11.76 3.81
N GLU A 52 1.37 -10.48 3.79
CA GLU A 52 2.24 -9.36 3.37
C GLU A 52 3.44 -9.09 4.28
N ASP A 53 3.37 -9.56 5.53
CA ASP A 53 4.46 -9.42 6.50
C ASP A 53 5.58 -10.44 6.28
N THR A 54 5.26 -11.57 5.67
CA THR A 54 6.19 -12.69 5.46
C THR A 54 6.63 -12.79 4.00
N PHE A 55 5.71 -12.61 3.07
CA PHE A 55 5.95 -12.81 1.65
C PHE A 55 5.61 -11.58 0.84
N PHE A 56 6.32 -11.41 -0.28
CA PHE A 56 5.93 -10.37 -1.22
C PHE A 56 4.60 -10.73 -1.90
N PRO A 57 3.70 -9.76 -2.12
CA PRO A 57 2.41 -9.99 -2.78
C PRO A 57 2.49 -10.68 -4.15
N TRP A 58 3.56 -10.44 -4.92
CA TRP A 58 3.74 -11.08 -6.22
C TRP A 58 4.15 -12.56 -6.10
N VAL A 59 4.82 -12.95 -5.01
CA VAL A 59 5.10 -14.37 -4.72
C VAL A 59 3.79 -15.09 -4.40
N VAL A 60 2.95 -14.51 -3.53
CA VAL A 60 1.63 -15.05 -3.18
C VAL A 60 0.74 -15.22 -4.43
N GLY A 61 0.71 -14.21 -5.31
CA GLY A 61 -0.04 -14.30 -6.56
C GLY A 61 0.46 -15.40 -7.51
N ARG A 62 1.79 -15.58 -7.64
CA ARG A 62 2.36 -16.67 -8.45
C ARG A 62 2.10 -18.04 -7.85
N ALA A 63 2.21 -18.18 -6.53
CA ALA A 63 1.90 -19.42 -5.83
C ALA A 63 0.44 -19.82 -6.02
N LEU A 64 -0.50 -18.88 -5.90
CA LEU A 64 -1.91 -19.11 -6.15
C LEU A 64 -2.20 -19.59 -7.58
N ILE A 65 -1.53 -18.99 -8.58
CA ILE A 65 -1.64 -19.43 -9.98
C ILE A 65 -1.07 -20.85 -10.17
N ALA A 66 0.04 -21.19 -9.51
CA ALA A 66 0.62 -22.53 -9.55
C ALA A 66 -0.34 -23.57 -8.94
N MET A 67 -0.91 -23.28 -7.77
CA MET A 67 -1.91 -24.14 -7.11
C MET A 67 -3.19 -24.32 -7.94
N GLU A 68 -3.60 -23.29 -8.69
CA GLU A 68 -4.71 -23.38 -9.65
C GLU A 68 -4.39 -24.34 -10.80
N LYS A 69 -3.17 -24.27 -11.37
CA LYS A 69 -2.72 -25.18 -12.42
C LYS A 69 -2.56 -26.62 -11.95
N GLU A 70 -2.17 -26.81 -10.70
CA GLU A 70 -2.03 -28.13 -10.05
C GLU A 70 -3.39 -28.73 -9.64
N GLY A 71 -4.48 -27.98 -9.75
CA GLY A 71 -5.82 -28.43 -9.39
C GLY A 71 -6.08 -28.52 -7.88
N ILE A 72 -5.19 -27.99 -7.05
CA ILE A 72 -5.36 -27.91 -5.58
C ILE A 72 -6.44 -26.86 -5.24
N VAL A 73 -6.32 -25.71 -5.90
CA VAL A 73 -7.25 -24.59 -5.79
C VAL A 73 -8.00 -24.45 -7.10
N ARG A 74 -9.24 -23.99 -7.03
CA ARG A 74 -10.01 -23.60 -8.22
C ARG A 74 -10.56 -22.20 -8.08
N ARG A 75 -10.68 -21.54 -9.22
CA ARG A 75 -11.32 -20.23 -9.34
C ARG A 75 -12.82 -20.39 -9.51
N VAL A 76 -13.57 -19.60 -8.75
CA VAL A 76 -15.03 -19.56 -8.77
C VAL A 76 -15.52 -18.11 -8.89
N GLY A 77 -16.63 -17.94 -9.58
CA GLY A 77 -17.32 -16.65 -9.70
C GLY A 77 -18.57 -16.60 -8.83
N TYR A 78 -19.43 -15.63 -9.12
CA TYR A 78 -20.77 -15.54 -8.56
C TYR A 78 -21.80 -15.22 -9.64
N ALA A 79 -23.07 -15.54 -9.35
CA ALA A 79 -24.19 -15.19 -10.21
C ALA A 79 -24.53 -13.70 -10.11
N GLY A 80 -24.89 -13.08 -11.23
CA GLY A 80 -25.36 -11.69 -11.31
C GLY A 80 -24.47 -10.79 -12.14
N ARG A 81 -24.84 -9.50 -12.20
CA ARG A 81 -24.12 -8.50 -13.01
C ARG A 81 -22.77 -8.17 -12.37
N ARG A 82 -21.71 -8.19 -13.17
CA ARG A 82 -20.40 -7.69 -12.75
C ARG A 82 -20.49 -6.18 -12.52
N MET A 83 -20.04 -5.73 -11.35
CA MET A 83 -19.97 -4.30 -11.01
C MET A 83 -18.52 -3.88 -10.78
N LYS A 84 -18.22 -2.61 -11.05
CA LYS A 84 -16.89 -2.04 -10.83
C LYS A 84 -16.56 -2.06 -9.34
N GLY A 85 -15.31 -2.41 -9.01
CA GLY A 85 -14.83 -2.43 -7.61
C GLY A 85 -15.17 -3.70 -6.84
N ILE A 86 -15.66 -4.74 -7.51
CA ILE A 86 -15.90 -6.06 -6.93
C ILE A 86 -14.85 -7.04 -7.44
N PRO A 87 -14.30 -7.93 -6.59
CA PRO A 87 -13.46 -9.03 -7.05
C PRO A 87 -14.18 -9.87 -8.11
N GLU A 88 -13.57 -10.07 -9.28
CA GLU A 88 -14.15 -10.87 -10.36
C GLU A 88 -14.01 -12.38 -10.12
N SER A 89 -13.08 -12.76 -9.24
CA SER A 89 -12.68 -14.14 -9.01
C SER A 89 -12.43 -14.36 -7.52
N PHE A 90 -12.90 -15.50 -7.06
CA PHE A 90 -12.64 -16.05 -5.76
C PHE A 90 -11.94 -17.40 -5.92
N PHE A 91 -11.22 -17.83 -4.89
CA PHE A 91 -10.43 -19.05 -4.87
C PHE A 91 -10.87 -19.92 -3.71
N THR A 92 -11.03 -21.21 -3.98
CA THR A 92 -11.46 -22.22 -3.00
C THR A 92 -10.70 -23.52 -3.25
N LEU A 93 -10.59 -24.39 -2.25
CA LEU A 93 -10.02 -25.72 -2.45
C LEU A 93 -10.94 -26.54 -3.36
N SER A 94 -10.34 -27.36 -4.22
CA SER A 94 -11.08 -28.07 -5.27
C SER A 94 -12.15 -29.03 -4.74
N HIS A 95 -12.04 -29.50 -3.50
CA HIS A 95 -13.01 -30.41 -2.88
C HIS A 95 -14.26 -29.70 -2.30
N PHE A 96 -14.25 -28.38 -2.09
CA PHE A 96 -15.43 -27.67 -1.60
C PHE A 96 -16.50 -27.54 -2.69
N LYS A 97 -17.76 -27.80 -2.36
CA LYS A 97 -18.88 -27.66 -3.30
C LYS A 97 -19.31 -26.20 -3.38
N TYR A 98 -19.76 -25.76 -4.56
CA TYR A 98 -20.18 -24.37 -4.76
C TYR A 98 -21.35 -23.97 -3.84
N SER A 99 -22.30 -24.88 -3.60
CA SER A 99 -23.43 -24.67 -2.69
C SER A 99 -23.01 -24.38 -1.24
N GLU A 100 -21.82 -24.83 -0.83
CA GLU A 100 -21.29 -24.63 0.54
C GLU A 100 -20.62 -23.27 0.70
N ILE A 101 -20.19 -22.65 -0.40
CA ILE A 101 -19.36 -21.42 -0.38
C ILE A 101 -20.08 -20.21 -0.98
N VAL A 102 -21.17 -20.38 -1.73
CA VAL A 102 -21.86 -19.28 -2.41
C VAL A 102 -22.31 -18.18 -1.46
N GLY A 103 -22.80 -18.52 -0.26
CA GLY A 103 -23.17 -17.53 0.76
C GLY A 103 -21.98 -16.69 1.23
N ILE A 104 -20.82 -17.33 1.40
CA ILE A 104 -19.57 -16.66 1.82
C ILE A 104 -19.04 -15.76 0.70
N ILE A 105 -19.13 -16.22 -0.56
CA ILE A 105 -18.78 -15.41 -1.74
C ILE A 105 -19.63 -14.13 -1.76
N MET A 106 -20.94 -14.24 -1.52
CA MET A 106 -21.86 -13.08 -1.47
C MET A 106 -21.51 -12.11 -0.35
N GLU A 107 -21.23 -12.60 0.85
CA GLU A 107 -20.82 -11.73 1.95
C GLU A 107 -19.50 -11.01 1.63
N LYS A 108 -18.46 -11.75 1.19
CA LYS A 108 -17.15 -11.16 0.84
C LYS A 108 -17.24 -10.18 -0.32
N ARG A 109 -18.10 -10.46 -1.30
CA ARG A 109 -18.40 -9.58 -2.43
C ARG A 109 -18.93 -8.24 -1.95
N ASP A 110 -19.93 -8.26 -1.08
CA ASP A 110 -20.60 -7.05 -0.61
C ASP A 110 -19.67 -6.21 0.28
N VAL A 111 -18.94 -6.84 1.20
CA VAL A 111 -17.94 -6.14 2.02
C VAL A 111 -16.82 -5.56 1.15
N SER A 112 -16.34 -6.28 0.14
CA SER A 112 -15.31 -5.80 -0.78
C SER A 112 -15.78 -4.60 -1.60
N ARG A 113 -17.02 -4.63 -2.08
CA ARG A 113 -17.65 -3.51 -2.80
C ARG A 113 -17.68 -2.27 -1.92
N ASP A 114 -18.18 -2.40 -0.71
CA ASP A 114 -18.40 -1.28 0.20
C ASP A 114 -17.05 -0.67 0.64
N ILE A 115 -16.04 -1.50 0.93
CA ILE A 115 -14.67 -1.04 1.19
C ILE A 115 -14.06 -0.36 -0.04
N ASN A 116 -14.16 -0.94 -1.23
CA ASN A 116 -13.58 -0.35 -2.43
C ASN A 116 -14.26 0.98 -2.82
N ALA A 117 -15.54 1.16 -2.49
CA ALA A 117 -16.27 2.40 -2.71
C ALA A 117 -15.64 3.57 -1.93
N ILE A 118 -15.18 3.32 -0.70
CA ILE A 118 -14.54 4.33 0.14
C ILE A 118 -13.02 4.46 -0.07
N LEU A 119 -12.41 3.70 -0.99
CA LEU A 119 -10.97 3.71 -1.31
C LEU A 119 -10.65 4.24 -2.73
N THR A 120 -11.57 4.96 -3.34
CA THR A 120 -11.35 5.61 -4.64
C THR A 120 -10.39 6.82 -4.55
N ARG A 121 -9.95 7.38 -5.69
CA ARG A 121 -8.85 8.38 -5.74
C ARG A 121 -9.17 9.72 -5.05
N ARG A 122 -10.45 10.08 -4.91
CA ARG A 122 -10.95 11.20 -4.10
C ARG A 122 -11.96 10.65 -3.12
N SER A 123 -11.48 9.80 -2.22
CA SER A 123 -12.36 9.04 -1.35
C SER A 123 -12.34 9.55 0.08
N PRO A 124 -13.45 9.36 0.81
CA PRO A 124 -13.51 9.68 2.23
C PRO A 124 -12.36 9.08 3.05
N ALA A 125 -11.87 7.88 2.71
CA ALA A 125 -10.76 7.28 3.44
C ALA A 125 -9.40 7.92 3.11
N GLY A 126 -9.18 8.37 1.88
CA GLY A 126 -7.96 9.06 1.49
C GLY A 126 -7.82 10.40 2.23
N GLU A 127 -8.84 11.25 2.09
CA GLU A 127 -8.90 12.57 2.73
C GLU A 127 -8.83 12.46 4.26
N HIS A 128 -9.50 11.46 4.83
CA HIS A 128 -9.44 11.21 6.27
C HIS A 128 -8.05 10.79 6.75
N ALA A 129 -7.35 9.92 6.00
CA ALA A 129 -5.98 9.57 6.33
C ALA A 129 -5.04 10.78 6.26
N GLU A 130 -5.20 11.65 5.26
CA GLU A 130 -4.46 12.90 5.16
C GLU A 130 -4.69 13.80 6.38
N GLU A 131 -5.94 13.95 6.81
CA GLU A 131 -6.31 14.73 7.99
C GLU A 131 -5.73 14.15 9.29
N LEU A 132 -5.75 12.83 9.45
CA LEU A 132 -5.15 12.13 10.59
C LEU A 132 -3.64 12.39 10.69
N PHE A 133 -2.92 12.32 9.56
CA PHE A 133 -1.49 12.60 9.53
C PHE A 133 -1.17 14.09 9.66
N ARG A 134 -2.02 14.98 9.14
CA ARG A 134 -1.92 16.44 9.36
C ARG A 134 -1.91 16.77 10.84
N LYS A 135 -2.92 16.29 11.59
CA LYS A 135 -3.02 16.45 13.05
C LYS A 135 -1.80 15.88 13.77
N ALA A 136 -1.29 14.72 13.31
CA ALA A 136 -0.10 14.12 13.90
C ALA A 136 1.16 14.96 13.69
N PHE A 137 1.36 15.53 12.51
CA PHE A 137 2.46 16.48 12.25
C PHE A 137 2.38 17.70 13.16
N GLU A 138 1.20 18.29 13.31
CA GLU A 138 0.98 19.43 14.21
C GLU A 138 1.30 19.08 15.67
N SER A 139 0.84 17.92 16.14
CA SER A 139 1.13 17.43 17.49
C SER A 139 2.63 17.20 17.75
N LEU A 140 3.42 17.04 16.69
CA LEU A 140 4.86 16.86 16.71
C LEU A 140 5.63 18.15 16.37
N ASN A 141 4.97 19.31 16.43
CA ASN A 141 5.54 20.63 16.14
C ASN A 141 6.14 20.77 14.73
N PHE A 142 5.65 20.01 13.76
CA PHE A 142 5.97 20.30 12.36
C PHE A 142 5.15 21.52 11.91
N LYS A 143 5.83 22.47 11.27
CA LYS A 143 5.18 23.59 10.59
C LYS A 143 4.67 23.12 9.23
N ILE A 144 3.35 23.18 9.02
CA ILE A 144 2.75 22.91 7.71
C ILE A 144 2.80 24.20 6.89
N HIS A 145 3.50 24.19 5.76
CA HIS A 145 3.63 25.35 4.88
C HIS A 145 2.52 25.44 3.84
N LYS A 146 2.17 24.30 3.23
CA LYS A 146 1.21 24.24 2.12
C LYS A 146 0.56 22.86 2.06
N ARG A 147 -0.72 22.83 1.68
CA ARG A 147 -1.45 21.63 1.25
C ARG A 147 -1.55 21.61 -0.26
N ASP A 148 -1.67 20.43 -0.87
CA ASP A 148 -1.86 20.28 -2.32
C ASP A 148 -0.81 21.07 -3.13
N ALA A 149 0.45 20.96 -2.71
CA ALA A 149 1.53 21.81 -3.18
C ALA A 149 2.18 21.29 -4.47
N SER A 150 2.08 22.08 -5.53
CA SER A 150 2.83 21.91 -6.79
C SER A 150 4.03 22.86 -6.92
N GLU A 151 4.24 23.72 -5.92
CA GLU A 151 5.31 24.72 -5.88
C GLU A 151 5.75 25.01 -4.45
N PHE A 152 7.02 25.38 -4.28
CA PHE A 152 7.61 25.76 -3.01
C PHE A 152 8.92 26.53 -3.19
N ARG A 153 9.11 27.62 -2.43
CA ARG A 153 10.34 28.46 -2.43
C ARG A 153 10.84 28.81 -3.85
N GLY A 154 9.93 29.30 -4.69
CA GLY A 154 10.23 29.73 -6.07
C GLY A 154 10.48 28.60 -7.07
N ARG A 155 10.23 27.34 -6.69
CA ARG A 155 10.29 26.17 -7.57
C ARG A 155 8.88 25.65 -7.82
N SER A 156 8.61 25.19 -9.02
CA SER A 156 7.36 24.54 -9.39
C SER A 156 7.64 23.22 -10.08
N VAL A 157 6.76 22.25 -9.87
CA VAL A 157 6.82 20.96 -10.57
C VAL A 157 6.48 21.14 -12.05
N LYS A 158 7.07 20.31 -12.92
CA LYS A 158 6.73 20.30 -14.34
C LYS A 158 5.32 19.75 -14.52
N GLY A 159 4.43 20.57 -15.09
CA GLY A 159 3.07 20.19 -15.47
C GLY A 159 2.91 19.98 -16.98
N VAL A 160 1.78 19.39 -17.37
CA VAL A 160 1.34 19.34 -18.77
C VAL A 160 0.47 20.56 -19.04
N LYS A 161 0.74 21.31 -20.12
CA LYS A 161 -0.04 22.50 -20.49
C LYS A 161 -1.53 22.14 -20.60
N GLY A 162 -2.39 22.93 -19.94
CA GLY A 162 -3.84 22.71 -19.92
C GLY A 162 -4.33 21.64 -18.94
N LYS A 163 -3.45 21.06 -18.11
CA LYS A 163 -3.83 20.17 -17.00
C LYS A 163 -3.42 20.78 -15.66
N GLU A 164 -4.15 20.42 -14.61
CA GLU A 164 -3.77 20.77 -13.25
C GLU A 164 -2.37 20.20 -12.94
N PRO A 165 -1.44 21.01 -12.41
CA PRO A 165 -0.13 20.52 -12.02
C PRO A 165 -0.25 19.42 -10.96
N PRO A 166 0.57 18.37 -11.05
CA PRO A 166 0.60 17.36 -9.99
C PRO A 166 1.07 17.98 -8.67
N ASN A 167 0.61 17.45 -7.54
CA ASN A 167 0.88 18.05 -6.24
C ASN A 167 1.39 17.01 -5.24
N LEU A 168 1.92 17.50 -4.12
CA LEU A 168 2.13 16.75 -2.87
C LEU A 168 1.02 17.09 -1.88
N ASP A 169 0.66 16.17 -1.01
CA ASP A 169 -0.46 16.38 -0.09
C ASP A 169 -0.11 17.45 0.95
N PHE A 170 1.14 17.43 1.44
CA PHE A 170 1.68 18.47 2.33
C PHE A 170 3.13 18.84 2.01
N ILE A 171 3.50 20.07 2.36
CA ILE A 171 4.89 20.46 2.62
C ILE A 171 4.99 20.83 4.10
N VAL A 172 5.82 20.09 4.83
CA VAL A 172 6.01 20.27 6.28
C VAL A 172 7.47 20.53 6.61
N GLU A 173 7.74 21.27 7.67
CA GLU A 173 9.11 21.58 8.13
C GLU A 173 9.25 21.37 9.62
N ARG A 174 10.35 20.75 10.03
CA ARG A 174 10.77 20.65 11.43
C ARG A 174 12.28 20.56 11.51
N ASP A 175 12.87 21.24 12.49
CA ASP A 175 14.32 21.20 12.77
C ASP A 175 15.16 21.53 11.51
N GLY A 176 14.68 22.51 10.71
CA GLY A 176 15.30 22.96 9.46
C GLY A 176 15.17 22.00 8.27
N VAL A 177 14.49 20.86 8.43
CA VAL A 177 14.26 19.90 7.34
C VAL A 177 12.87 20.08 6.77
N VAL A 178 12.80 20.33 5.46
CA VAL A 178 11.53 20.41 4.71
C VAL A 178 11.24 19.09 4.03
N TYR A 179 10.07 18.53 4.30
CA TYR A 179 9.55 17.30 3.71
C TYR A 179 8.43 17.59 2.73
N GLY A 180 8.47 16.94 1.58
CA GLY A 180 7.34 16.79 0.66
C GLY A 180 6.61 15.49 0.98
N VAL A 181 5.43 15.60 1.58
CA VAL A 181 4.68 14.45 2.09
C VAL A 181 3.63 14.01 1.10
N ASP A 182 3.52 12.70 0.91
CA ASP A 182 2.45 12.06 0.17
C ASP A 182 1.93 10.83 0.91
N ILE A 183 0.61 10.72 1.04
CA ILE A 183 -0.10 9.75 1.87
C ILE A 183 -0.89 8.81 0.96
N LYS A 184 -0.61 7.51 1.08
CA LYS A 184 -1.26 6.46 0.29
C LYS A 184 -2.01 5.49 1.19
N ASN A 185 -3.31 5.72 1.31
CA ASN A 185 -4.25 4.88 2.06
C ASN A 185 -4.99 3.90 1.15
N TRP A 186 -4.25 2.95 0.59
CA TRP A 186 -4.79 1.95 -0.32
C TRP A 186 -4.55 0.50 0.15
N ILE A 187 -5.33 -0.42 -0.40
CA ILE A 187 -5.17 -1.87 -0.22
C ILE A 187 -4.70 -2.60 -1.49
N ARG A 188 -4.24 -1.84 -2.48
CA ARG A 188 -3.80 -2.37 -3.76
C ARG A 188 -2.36 -2.86 -3.66
N TYR A 189 -2.06 -3.94 -4.39
CA TYR A 189 -0.75 -4.55 -4.48
C TYR A 189 -0.45 -4.85 -5.93
N GLU A 190 0.17 -3.90 -6.61
CA GLU A 190 0.48 -4.07 -8.03
C GLU A 190 1.61 -3.13 -8.42
N TYR A 191 2.26 -3.47 -9.52
CA TYR A 191 3.27 -2.65 -10.18
C TYR A 191 2.77 -1.22 -10.48
N GLU A 192 1.46 -1.04 -10.67
CA GLU A 192 0.83 0.28 -10.85
C GLU A 192 1.01 1.23 -9.66
N THR A 193 1.10 0.69 -8.43
CA THR A 193 1.32 1.52 -7.24
C THR A 193 2.76 2.04 -7.15
N ARG A 194 3.72 1.31 -7.75
CA ARG A 194 5.13 1.72 -7.80
C ARG A 194 5.30 3.01 -8.60
N SER A 195 4.65 3.13 -9.76
CA SER A 195 4.72 4.36 -10.57
C SER A 195 4.17 5.58 -9.82
N ASP A 196 3.09 5.40 -9.06
CA ASP A 196 2.50 6.50 -8.26
C ASP A 196 3.46 6.98 -7.16
N VAL A 197 4.14 6.05 -6.47
CA VAL A 197 5.16 6.38 -5.45
C VAL A 197 6.37 7.06 -6.09
N ILE A 198 6.93 6.48 -7.15
CA ILE A 198 8.08 7.06 -7.89
C ILE A 198 7.74 8.47 -8.36
N PHE A 199 6.55 8.65 -8.91
CA PHE A 199 6.08 9.94 -9.37
C PHE A 199 6.08 10.98 -8.26
N LYS A 200 5.48 10.67 -7.10
CA LYS A 200 5.42 11.59 -5.95
C LYS A 200 6.80 11.88 -5.35
N VAL A 201 7.70 10.90 -5.30
CA VAL A 201 9.11 11.14 -4.94
C VAL A 201 9.75 12.15 -5.90
N ASN A 202 9.59 11.96 -7.21
CA ASN A 202 10.16 12.85 -8.21
C ASN A 202 9.58 14.28 -8.14
N LEU A 203 8.33 14.46 -7.68
CA LEU A 203 7.78 15.79 -7.42
C LEU A 203 8.53 16.49 -6.27
N ALA A 204 8.73 15.81 -5.14
CA ALA A 204 9.48 16.35 -4.01
C ALA A 204 10.92 16.72 -4.41
N LEU A 205 11.58 15.89 -5.22
CA LEU A 205 12.92 16.16 -5.73
C LEU A 205 12.98 17.39 -6.66
N GLN A 206 11.98 17.59 -7.52
CA GLN A 206 11.88 18.81 -8.35
C GLN A 206 11.77 20.08 -7.51
N LEU A 207 11.04 20.00 -6.39
CA LEU A 207 10.90 21.09 -5.42
C LEU A 207 12.11 21.24 -4.49
N LYS A 208 13.13 20.37 -4.61
CA LYS A 208 14.32 20.30 -3.74
C LYS A 208 13.97 20.17 -2.24
N ILE A 209 13.00 19.32 -1.92
CA ILE A 209 12.61 18.97 -0.56
C ILE A 209 12.73 17.46 -0.35
N VAL A 210 12.80 17.02 0.90
CA VAL A 210 12.98 15.60 1.24
C VAL A 210 11.69 14.82 0.97
N PRO A 211 11.70 13.77 0.12
CA PRO A 211 10.51 12.94 -0.08
C PRO A 211 10.11 12.23 1.22
N PHE A 212 8.85 12.30 1.61
CA PHE A 212 8.30 11.54 2.74
C PHE A 212 7.01 10.82 2.32
N ILE A 213 7.14 9.52 2.03
CA ILE A 213 6.01 8.69 1.62
C ILE A 213 5.42 7.98 2.85
N ILE A 214 4.14 8.21 3.10
CA ILE A 214 3.40 7.56 4.17
C ILE A 214 2.35 6.66 3.54
N ALA A 215 2.55 5.35 3.59
CA ALA A 215 1.70 4.42 2.85
C ALA A 215 1.33 3.20 3.69
N ARG A 216 0.16 2.62 3.40
CA ARG A 216 -0.26 1.36 4.05
C ARG A 216 0.72 0.24 3.68
N TYR A 217 1.09 0.17 2.40
CA TYR A 217 2.07 -0.76 1.86
C TYR A 217 2.94 -0.09 0.77
N VAL A 218 4.23 -0.39 0.78
CA VAL A 218 5.21 -0.17 -0.29
C VAL A 218 6.11 -1.40 -0.33
N ASP A 219 6.36 -1.95 -1.51
CA ASP A 219 7.27 -3.09 -1.64
C ASP A 219 8.71 -2.70 -1.30
N LYS A 220 9.52 -3.68 -0.88
CA LYS A 220 10.87 -3.42 -0.36
C LYS A 220 11.79 -2.82 -1.42
N ASP A 221 11.63 -3.19 -2.70
CA ASP A 221 12.48 -2.69 -3.79
C ASP A 221 12.19 -1.20 -4.05
N THR A 222 10.92 -0.84 -4.22
CA THR A 222 10.49 0.56 -4.36
C THR A 222 10.88 1.38 -3.13
N LEU A 223 10.68 0.85 -1.92
CA LEU A 223 11.08 1.54 -0.70
C LEU A 223 12.57 1.87 -0.71
N TYR A 224 13.42 0.88 -0.98
CA TYR A 224 14.86 1.07 -0.92
C TYR A 224 15.36 1.95 -2.07
N ARG A 225 15.12 1.53 -3.32
CA ARG A 225 15.68 2.17 -4.52
C ARG A 225 15.06 3.54 -4.81
N GLU A 226 13.75 3.64 -4.66
CA GLU A 226 13.02 4.83 -5.13
C GLU A 226 12.79 5.86 -4.04
N ILE A 227 12.82 5.48 -2.76
CA ILE A 227 12.63 6.42 -1.66
C ILE A 227 13.95 6.65 -0.91
N ILE A 228 14.51 5.60 -0.30
CA ILE A 228 15.67 5.74 0.59
C ILE A 228 16.94 6.17 -0.17
N CYS A 229 17.29 5.51 -1.27
CA CYS A 229 18.47 5.88 -2.07
C CYS A 229 18.37 7.29 -2.68
N LYS A 230 17.15 7.84 -2.81
CA LYS A 230 16.92 9.22 -3.26
C LYS A 230 16.86 10.22 -2.11
N GLY A 231 17.29 9.82 -0.91
CA GLY A 231 17.37 10.67 0.28
C GLY A 231 16.03 10.91 0.97
N GLY A 232 15.00 10.15 0.64
CA GLY A 232 13.68 10.23 1.28
C GLY A 232 13.53 9.33 2.51
N ILE A 233 12.35 9.40 3.12
CA ILE A 233 11.92 8.51 4.21
C ILE A 233 10.55 7.91 3.90
N CYS A 234 10.27 6.74 4.47
CA CYS A 234 9.00 6.04 4.26
C CYS A 234 8.41 5.54 5.58
N TYR A 235 7.11 5.80 5.78
CA TYR A 235 6.33 5.17 6.84
C TYR A 235 5.35 4.15 6.25
N ARG A 236 5.61 2.85 6.45
CA ARG A 236 4.66 1.76 6.18
C ARG A 236 3.77 1.50 7.40
N TYR A 237 2.55 2.02 7.40
CA TYR A 237 1.68 1.99 8.59
C TYR A 237 0.72 0.80 8.67
N LYS A 238 0.74 -0.10 7.67
CA LYS A 238 0.06 -1.42 7.58
C LYS A 238 -1.48 -1.45 7.68
N THR A 239 -2.10 -0.49 8.34
CA THR A 239 -3.54 -0.48 8.64
C THR A 239 -4.25 0.53 7.75
N LEU A 240 -5.29 0.15 6.99
CA LEU A 240 -6.18 1.11 6.35
C LEU A 240 -6.84 2.01 7.40
N LEU A 241 -6.81 3.32 7.19
CA LEU A 241 -7.42 4.29 8.08
C LEU A 241 -8.71 4.80 7.49
N ILE A 242 -9.83 4.72 8.19
CA ILE A 242 -11.12 5.20 7.69
C ILE A 242 -11.84 6.06 8.75
N PRO A 243 -12.80 6.91 8.34
CA PRO A 243 -13.61 7.67 9.30
C PRO A 243 -14.37 6.75 10.27
N PRO A 244 -14.57 7.16 11.55
CA PRO A 244 -15.36 6.39 12.52
C PRO A 244 -16.80 6.08 12.09
N SER A 245 -17.39 6.89 11.22
CA SER A 245 -18.71 6.62 10.63
C SER A 245 -18.76 5.30 9.85
N PHE A 246 -17.62 4.72 9.49
CA PHE A 246 -17.50 3.42 8.83
C PHE A 246 -17.04 2.29 9.77
N ASP A 247 -17.12 2.45 11.09
CA ASP A 247 -16.65 1.43 12.06
C ASP A 247 -17.28 0.04 11.84
N SER A 248 -18.59 -0.01 11.59
CA SER A 248 -19.27 -1.26 11.25
C SER A 248 -18.72 -1.95 9.99
N LEU A 249 -18.31 -1.17 8.99
CA LEU A 249 -17.67 -1.67 7.77
C LEU A 249 -16.23 -2.10 8.04
N ALA A 250 -15.47 -1.36 8.87
CA ALA A 250 -14.13 -1.76 9.30
C ALA A 250 -14.16 -3.13 10.01
N MET A 251 -15.04 -3.30 11.00
CA MET A 251 -15.21 -4.57 11.71
C MET A 251 -15.55 -5.71 10.76
N LYS A 252 -16.47 -5.49 9.82
CA LYS A 252 -16.80 -6.48 8.78
C LYS A 252 -15.60 -6.80 7.90
N ALA A 253 -14.84 -5.81 7.44
CA ALA A 253 -13.68 -6.01 6.59
C ALA A 253 -12.56 -6.79 7.31
N VAL A 254 -12.32 -6.50 8.59
CA VAL A 254 -11.39 -7.25 9.44
C VAL A 254 -11.86 -8.70 9.58
N ARG A 255 -13.11 -8.91 9.97
CA ARG A 255 -13.65 -10.25 10.24
C ARG A 255 -13.74 -11.11 8.99
N ILE A 256 -14.28 -10.55 7.90
CA ILE A 256 -14.66 -11.30 6.70
C ILE A 256 -13.53 -11.36 5.68
N LEU A 257 -12.77 -10.29 5.51
CA LEU A 257 -11.70 -10.21 4.51
C LEU A 257 -10.30 -10.35 5.15
N GLY A 258 -10.16 -10.18 6.47
CA GLY A 258 -8.84 -10.11 7.11
C GLY A 258 -8.09 -8.84 6.78
N TYR A 259 -8.78 -7.79 6.34
CA TYR A 259 -8.13 -6.51 6.04
C TYR A 259 -7.81 -5.78 7.35
N PRO A 260 -6.57 -5.27 7.55
CA PRO A 260 -6.24 -4.49 8.73
C PRO A 260 -6.84 -3.09 8.56
N VAL A 261 -8.04 -2.88 9.09
CA VAL A 261 -8.77 -1.61 8.99
C VAL A 261 -8.98 -1.02 10.38
N LEU A 262 -8.72 0.27 10.52
CA LEU A 262 -8.94 1.04 11.73
C LEU A 262 -9.82 2.24 11.43
N ALA A 263 -11.00 2.27 12.04
CA ALA A 263 -11.88 3.43 12.06
C ALA A 263 -11.53 4.31 13.27
N THR A 264 -11.07 5.54 13.06
CA THR A 264 -10.59 6.40 14.17
C THR A 264 -10.57 7.87 13.80
N ASP A 265 -10.80 8.77 14.77
CA ASP A 265 -10.65 10.23 14.60
C ASP A 265 -9.23 10.75 14.88
N TRP A 266 -8.39 9.89 15.46
CA TRP A 266 -7.02 10.20 15.86
C TRP A 266 -6.08 9.05 15.55
N LEU A 267 -4.85 9.36 15.11
CA LEU A 267 -3.83 8.32 15.03
C LEU A 267 -3.50 7.82 16.43
N PRO A 268 -3.44 6.49 16.65
CA PRO A 268 -2.90 5.94 17.88
C PRO A 268 -1.51 6.50 18.18
N LYS A 269 -1.21 6.75 19.45
CA LYS A 269 0.05 7.37 19.89
C LYS A 269 1.29 6.70 19.29
N PHE A 270 1.34 5.37 19.25
CA PHE A 270 2.48 4.64 18.67
C PHE A 270 2.69 4.94 17.18
N LYS A 271 1.63 5.25 16.42
CA LYS A 271 1.75 5.67 15.01
C LYS A 271 2.30 7.09 14.89
N VAL A 272 1.95 7.98 15.81
CA VAL A 272 2.49 9.34 15.90
C VAL A 272 3.97 9.30 16.30
N ASP A 273 4.30 8.55 17.35
CA ASP A 273 5.68 8.34 17.82
C ASP A 273 6.58 7.76 16.72
N TRP A 274 6.02 6.96 15.81
CA TRP A 274 6.76 6.46 14.65
C TRP A 274 7.18 7.56 13.67
N ILE A 275 6.35 8.58 13.45
CA ILE A 275 6.71 9.75 12.61
C ILE A 275 7.89 10.49 13.25
N LYS A 276 7.82 10.71 14.58
CA LYS A 276 8.90 11.31 15.35
C LYS A 276 10.20 10.51 15.20
N LYS A 277 10.14 9.19 15.39
CA LYS A 277 11.29 8.28 15.24
C LYS A 277 11.91 8.35 13.85
N LEU A 278 11.10 8.41 12.79
CA LEU A 278 11.60 8.53 11.42
C LEU A 278 12.32 9.86 11.18
N HIS A 279 11.81 10.95 11.72
CA HIS A 279 12.45 12.26 11.64
C HIS A 279 13.78 12.30 12.41
N GLU A 280 13.80 11.81 13.65
CA GLU A 280 15.02 11.72 14.48
C GLU A 280 16.09 10.85 13.80
N GLY A 281 15.69 9.69 13.26
CA GLY A 281 16.58 8.82 12.49
C GLY A 281 17.04 9.41 11.16
N PHE A 282 16.34 10.41 10.62
CA PHE A 282 16.80 11.17 9.45
C PHE A 282 17.86 12.20 9.83
N LEU A 283 17.65 12.94 10.94
CA LEU A 283 18.61 13.90 11.46
C LEU A 283 19.95 13.23 11.79
N SER A 284 19.91 12.05 12.44
CA SER A 284 21.11 11.32 12.84
C SER A 284 21.98 10.80 11.68
N ARG A 285 21.47 10.80 10.45
CA ARG A 285 22.21 10.41 9.24
C ARG A 285 22.85 11.59 8.51
N LYS A 286 22.45 12.82 8.87
CA LYS A 286 22.93 14.06 8.26
C LYS A 286 24.05 14.73 9.05
N CYS A 287 24.17 14.41 10.34
CA CYS A 287 25.35 14.69 11.14
C CYS A 287 26.44 13.67 10.84
#